data_AF-A0A2D4FJF2-F1
#
_entry.id   AF-A0A2D4FJF2-F1
#
_cell.length_a   1.000
_cell.length_b   1.000
_cell.length_c   1.000
_cell.angle_alpha   90.00
_cell.angle_beta   90.00
_cell.angle_gamma   90.00
#
_symmetry.space_group_name_H-M   'P 1'
#
loop_
_entity.id
_entity.type
_entity.pdbx_description
1 polymer ?
#
loop_
_entity_poly.entity_id
_entity_poly.type
_entity_poly.pdbx_seq_one_letter_code
_entity_poly.pdbx_strand_id
1 'polypeptide(L)'
;MKHALRIVLRGITNDQIDPSVDVLKATALPLLKRFGIDGEELELKIIRRGMPPKGGGEVIFACPVKKVLKPIQYIDPGKIKRIRGMAYPSLNLFGQGVPPDSKSNGGFYQEHLE
;
A
#
# COMPACT_ATOMS: atom_id res chain seq x y z
N MET A 1 -28.90 0.84 -7.72
CA MET A 1 -28.29 -0.06 -6.72
C MET A 1 -26.82 0.32 -6.59
N LYS A 2 -26.20 0.16 -5.41
CA LYS A 2 -24.75 0.36 -5.25
C LYS A 2 -24.05 -0.98 -5.43
N HIS A 3 -22.88 -0.98 -6.07
CA HIS A 3 -22.11 -2.18 -6.38
C HIS A 3 -20.78 -2.18 -5.62
N ALA A 4 -20.28 -3.37 -5.30
CA ALA A 4 -18.96 -3.52 -4.69
C ALA A 4 -17.91 -2.92 -5.64
N LEU A 5 -16.94 -2.22 -5.06
CA LEU A 5 -15.88 -1.57 -5.80
C LEU A 5 -14.74 -2.56 -5.97
N ARG A 6 -14.30 -2.79 -7.21
CA ARG A 6 -13.03 -3.43 -7.51
C ARG A 6 -12.34 -2.63 -8.59
N ILE A 7 -11.23 -2.01 -8.24
CA ILE A 7 -10.52 -1.09 -9.12
C ILE A 7 -9.03 -1.41 -9.17
N VAL A 8 -8.45 -1.20 -10.35
CA VAL A 8 -7.01 -1.23 -10.57
C VAL A 8 -6.53 0.21 -10.63
N LEU A 9 -5.70 0.60 -9.68
CA LEU A 9 -5.07 1.91 -9.62
C LEU A 9 -3.64 1.78 -10.14
N ARG A 10 -3.23 2.72 -11.00
CA ARG A 10 -1.89 2.76 -11.59
C ARG A 10 -1.22 4.08 -11.28
N GLY A 11 0.06 4.07 -10.94
CA GLY A 11 0.80 5.30 -10.64
C GLY A 11 2.00 5.10 -9.73
N ILE A 12 2.33 6.13 -8.96
CA ILE A 12 3.36 6.06 -7.91
C ILE A 12 2.75 5.41 -6.68
N THR A 13 3.46 4.45 -6.09
CA THR A 13 3.00 3.71 -4.90
C THR A 13 3.69 4.15 -3.62
N ASN A 14 4.80 4.87 -3.75
CA ASN A 14 5.60 5.38 -2.65
C ASN A 14 6.39 6.59 -3.15
N ASP A 15 6.21 7.73 -2.49
CA ASP A 15 7.01 8.93 -2.65
C ASP A 15 7.14 9.65 -1.30
N GLN A 16 7.67 10.87 -1.32
CA GLN A 16 7.90 11.68 -0.12
C GLN A 16 6.76 12.66 0.19
N ILE A 17 5.70 12.69 -0.63
CA ILE A 17 4.61 13.67 -0.55
C ILE A 17 3.37 12.99 0.04
N ASP A 18 2.99 11.84 -0.50
CA ASP A 18 1.76 11.12 -0.16
C ASP A 18 2.04 9.87 0.71
N PRO A 19 1.06 9.42 1.52
CA PRO A 19 1.17 8.16 2.24
C PRO A 19 1.37 6.98 1.28
N SER A 20 2.37 6.16 1.57
CA SER A 20 2.63 4.97 0.75
C SER A 20 1.47 3.97 0.83
N VAL A 21 1.41 3.09 -0.18
CA VAL A 21 0.43 1.97 -0.20
C VAL A 21 0.57 1.04 1.02
N ASP A 22 1.75 0.98 1.65
CA ASP A 22 1.97 0.21 2.87
C ASP A 22 1.35 0.88 4.09
N VAL A 23 1.45 2.21 4.18
CA VAL A 23 0.80 2.99 5.23
C VAL A 23 -0.72 2.77 5.15
N LEU A 24 -1.31 2.90 3.97
CA LEU A 24 -2.75 2.64 3.76
C LEU A 24 -3.13 1.20 4.14
N LYS A 25 -2.32 0.20 3.75
CA LYS A 25 -2.57 -1.19 4.08
C LYS A 25 -2.50 -1.46 5.59
N ALA A 26 -1.54 -0.83 6.28
CA ALA A 26 -1.30 -1.01 7.71
C ALA A 26 -2.28 -0.22 8.60
N THR A 27 -2.85 0.88 8.09
CA THR A 27 -3.67 1.81 8.89
C THR A 27 -5.13 1.85 8.44
N ALA A 28 -5.38 2.18 7.18
CA ALA A 28 -6.72 2.40 6.65
C ALA A 28 -7.54 1.10 6.63
N LEU A 29 -6.98 -0.03 6.18
CA LEU A 29 -7.75 -1.29 6.14
C LEU A 29 -8.20 -1.76 7.54
N PRO A 30 -7.33 -1.81 8.57
CA PRO A 30 -7.80 -2.11 9.93
C PRO A 30 -8.83 -1.12 10.46
N LEU A 31 -8.71 0.16 10.11
CA LEU A 31 -9.67 1.19 10.52
C LEU A 31 -11.05 0.97 9.87
N LEU A 32 -11.09 0.71 8.56
CA LEU A 32 -12.33 0.42 7.83
C LEU A 32 -13.06 -0.81 8.40
N LYS A 33 -12.31 -1.86 8.79
CA LYS A 33 -12.88 -3.03 9.47
C LYS A 33 -13.59 -2.67 10.78
N ARG A 34 -13.06 -1.71 11.55
CA ARG A 34 -13.71 -1.23 12.80
C ARG A 34 -15.05 -0.56 12.53
N PHE A 35 -15.18 0.15 11.40
CA PHE A 35 -16.44 0.73 10.94
C PHE A 35 -17.43 -0.31 10.40
N GLY A 36 -17.14 -1.61 10.48
CA GLY A 36 -17.99 -2.67 9.95
C GLY A 36 -17.88 -2.87 8.44
N ILE A 37 -16.85 -2.29 7.81
CA ILE A 37 -16.44 -2.61 6.44
C ILE A 37 -15.53 -3.83 6.53
N ASP A 38 -16.15 -4.96 6.84
CA ASP A 38 -15.54 -6.28 7.01
C ASP A 38 -16.01 -7.26 5.91
N GLY A 39 -15.20 -8.28 5.64
CA GLY A 39 -15.43 -9.30 4.62
C GLY A 39 -14.16 -9.64 3.83
N GLU A 40 -14.16 -10.80 3.16
CA GLU A 40 -13.06 -11.24 2.28
C GLU A 40 -12.84 -10.28 1.09
N GLU A 41 -13.83 -9.46 0.77
CA GLU A 41 -13.82 -8.53 -0.34
C GLU A 41 -13.07 -7.20 -0.06
N LEU A 42 -12.77 -6.86 1.20
CA LEU A 42 -11.97 -5.66 1.51
C LEU A 42 -10.47 -5.98 1.42
N GLU A 43 -9.85 -5.58 0.31
CA GLU A 43 -8.45 -5.89 0.01
C GLU A 43 -7.73 -4.69 -0.61
N LEU A 44 -6.47 -4.48 -0.20
CA LEU A 44 -5.49 -3.67 -0.93
C LEU A 44 -4.30 -4.57 -1.30
N LYS A 45 -4.24 -4.96 -2.57
CA LYS A 45 -3.20 -5.84 -3.11
C LYS A 45 -2.25 -5.04 -3.98
N ILE A 46 -0.97 -5.09 -3.64
CA ILE A 46 0.09 -4.44 -4.40
C ILE A 46 0.54 -5.45 -5.47
N ILE A 47 0.28 -5.15 -6.74
CA ILE A 47 0.67 -5.99 -7.87
C ILE A 47 2.07 -5.60 -8.34
N ARG A 48 2.30 -4.29 -8.47
CA ARG A 48 3.60 -3.73 -8.86
C ARG A 48 3.87 -2.44 -8.11
N ARG A 49 5.12 -2.24 -7.70
CA ARG A 49 5.58 -0.97 -7.10
C ARG A 49 5.96 0.01 -8.20
N GLY A 50 5.67 1.28 -7.99
CA GLY A 50 6.05 2.40 -8.84
C GLY A 50 6.66 3.51 -8.02
N MET A 51 7.78 4.05 -8.50
CA MET A 51 8.52 5.14 -7.87
C MET A 51 8.64 6.31 -8.85
N PRO A 52 8.70 7.56 -8.37
CA PRO A 52 9.03 8.70 -9.22
C PRO A 52 10.39 8.49 -9.94
N PRO A 53 10.61 9.09 -11.13
CA PRO A 53 9.65 9.89 -11.90
C PRO A 53 8.75 9.06 -12.83
N LYS A 54 9.15 7.82 -13.17
CA LYS A 54 8.46 7.00 -14.18
C LYS A 54 7.19 6.31 -13.64
N GLY A 55 7.06 6.16 -12.32
CA GLY A 55 5.93 5.52 -11.66
C GLY A 55 5.75 4.06 -12.11
N GLY A 56 4.55 3.72 -12.58
CA GLY A 56 4.21 2.41 -13.13
C GLY A 56 3.67 1.40 -12.11
N GLY A 57 3.58 1.74 -10.84
CA GLY A 57 2.99 0.86 -9.86
C GLY A 57 1.54 0.53 -10.21
N GLU A 58 1.09 -0.62 -9.73
CA GLU A 58 -0.27 -1.11 -9.90
C GLU A 58 -0.74 -1.72 -8.59
N VAL A 59 -1.89 -1.28 -8.12
CA VAL A 59 -2.55 -1.83 -6.94
C VAL A 59 -4.01 -2.16 -7.27
N ILE A 60 -4.49 -3.26 -6.72
CA ILE A 60 -5.91 -3.62 -6.76
C ILE A 60 -6.50 -3.23 -5.41
N PHE A 61 -7.54 -2.40 -5.45
CA PHE A 61 -8.37 -2.11 -4.29
C PHE A 61 -9.75 -2.72 -4.50
N ALA A 62 -10.19 -3.52 -3.54
CA ALA A 62 -11.53 -4.09 -3.49
C ALA A 62 -12.21 -3.64 -2.19
N CYS A 63 -13.49 -3.26 -2.28
CA CYS A 63 -14.27 -2.78 -1.14
C CYS A 63 -15.75 -3.15 -1.30
N PRO A 64 -16.34 -3.85 -0.32
CA PRO A 64 -17.75 -4.21 -0.36
C PRO A 64 -18.67 -3.00 -0.13
N VAL A 65 -19.93 -3.12 -0.54
CA VAL A 65 -20.95 -2.13 -0.18
C VAL A 65 -21.47 -2.42 1.22
N LYS A 66 -21.33 -1.45 2.13
CA LYS A 66 -22.01 -1.48 3.43
C LYS A 66 -23.14 -0.44 3.44
N LYS A 67 -24.33 -0.88 3.85
CA LYS A 67 -25.51 -0.01 3.97
C LYS A 67 -25.43 0.93 5.18
N VAL A 68 -24.78 0.46 6.25
CA VAL A 68 -24.64 1.16 7.53
C VAL A 68 -23.22 0.96 8.04
N LEU A 69 -22.62 2.03 8.56
CA LEU A 69 -21.34 1.98 9.24
C LEU A 69 -21.55 1.84 10.75
N LYS A 70 -20.67 1.10 11.42
CA LYS A 70 -20.65 0.99 12.87
C LYS A 70 -19.97 2.23 13.45
N PRO A 71 -20.62 3.01 14.33
CA PRO A 71 -19.94 4.07 15.04
C PRO A 71 -18.84 3.48 15.92
N ILE A 72 -17.69 4.15 15.99
CA ILE A 72 -16.56 3.74 16.83
C ILE A 72 -16.19 4.87 17.78
N GLN A 73 -15.92 4.53 19.03
CA GLN A 73 -15.31 5.45 19.99
C GLN A 73 -13.81 5.16 20.01
N TYR A 74 -13.04 6.05 19.39
CA TYR A 74 -11.58 5.89 19.21
C TYR A 74 -10.86 7.14 19.72
N ILE A 75 -11.09 7.45 21.00
CA ILE A 75 -10.59 8.66 21.67
C ILE A 75 -9.30 8.44 22.45
N ASP A 76 -9.08 7.21 22.92
CA ASP A 76 -7.90 6.82 23.68
C ASP A 76 -7.03 5.89 22.81
N PRO A 77 -5.80 6.30 22.45
CA PRO A 77 -4.87 5.45 21.70
C PRO A 77 -4.37 4.25 22.52
N GLY A 78 -4.51 4.28 23.84
CA GLY A 78 -4.04 3.24 24.75
C GLY A 78 -2.51 3.12 24.76
N LYS A 79 -2.00 1.92 25.12
CA LYS A 79 -0.57 1.64 25.23
C LYS A 79 0.01 1.08 23.93
N ILE A 80 1.26 1.43 23.63
CA ILE A 80 1.99 0.87 22.49
C ILE A 80 2.31 -0.61 22.79
N LYS A 81 1.72 -1.52 22.01
CA LYS A 81 1.95 -2.97 22.14
C LYS A 81 3.22 -3.44 21.42
N ARG A 82 3.49 -2.93 20.22
CA ARG A 82 4.62 -3.32 19.36
C ARG A 82 4.82 -2.29 18.25
N ILE A 83 6.06 -2.06 17.86
CA ILE A 83 6.43 -1.28 16.68
C ILE A 83 6.86 -2.24 15.56
N ARG A 84 6.40 -1.99 14.33
CA ARG A 84 6.77 -2.74 13.12
C ARG A 84 7.14 -1.74 12.04
N GLY A 85 8.23 -2.01 11.33
CA GLY A 85 8.65 -1.25 10.16
C GLY A 85 8.56 -2.10 8.90
N MET A 86 8.34 -1.43 7.77
CA MET A 86 8.51 -2.01 6.45
C MET A 86 9.50 -1.12 5.68
N ALA A 87 10.58 -1.72 5.21
CA ALA A 87 11.55 -1.06 4.35
C ALA A 87 11.40 -1.64 2.94
N TYR A 88 11.30 -0.76 1.96
CA TYR A 88 11.31 -1.15 0.56
C TYR A 88 12.49 -0.44 -0.12
N PRO A 89 13.53 -1.17 -0.53
CA PRO A 89 14.63 -0.57 -1.26
C PRO A 89 14.14 -0.19 -2.66
N SER A 90 14.40 1.05 -3.07
CA SER A 90 14.17 1.51 -4.43
C SER A 90 15.47 2.06 -4.98
N LEU A 91 15.97 1.44 -6.05
CA LEU A 91 17.17 1.90 -6.72
C LEU A 91 16.82 3.06 -7.65
N ASN A 92 16.95 4.28 -7.16
CA ASN A 92 16.84 5.48 -7.98
C ASN A 92 18.14 5.67 -8.78
N LEU A 93 18.28 4.93 -9.89
CA LEU A 93 19.42 5.07 -10.81
C LEU A 93 19.45 6.42 -11.57
N PHE A 94 18.42 7.26 -11.43
CA PHE A 94 18.29 8.50 -12.18
C PHE A 94 19.10 9.68 -11.62
N GLY A 95 19.84 9.50 -10.52
CA GLY A 95 20.76 10.50 -9.97
C GLY A 95 22.21 10.42 -10.49
N GLN A 96 22.57 9.38 -11.25
CA GLN A 96 23.95 9.18 -11.75
C GLN A 96 23.95 8.64 -13.19
N GLY A 97 23.57 9.47 -14.18
CA GLY A 97 24.02 9.29 -15.58
C GLY A 97 23.79 7.93 -16.27
N VAL A 98 22.82 7.11 -15.85
CA VAL A 98 22.57 5.80 -16.48
C VAL A 98 21.66 5.98 -17.72
N PRO A 99 22.08 5.52 -18.92
CA PRO A 99 21.30 5.65 -20.14
C PRO A 99 19.96 4.87 -20.08
N PRO A 100 18.95 5.31 -20.85
CA PRO A 100 17.54 4.93 -20.69
C PRO A 100 17.20 3.45 -20.90
N ASP A 101 18.15 2.62 -21.35
CA ASP A 101 17.92 1.23 -21.77
C ASP A 101 18.30 0.16 -20.73
N SER A 102 18.75 0.55 -19.53
CA SER A 102 19.03 -0.43 -18.48
C SER A 102 17.75 -0.97 -17.84
N LYS A 103 17.32 -2.16 -18.26
CA LYS A 103 16.26 -2.92 -17.58
C LYS A 103 16.72 -3.28 -16.16
N SER A 104 16.17 -2.60 -15.15
CA SER A 104 16.35 -3.01 -13.76
C SER A 104 15.48 -4.24 -13.48
N ASN A 105 16.08 -5.44 -13.57
CA ASN A 105 15.47 -6.63 -13.00
C ASN A 105 15.42 -6.47 -11.48
N GLY A 106 14.22 -6.27 -10.93
CA GLY A 106 13.97 -6.27 -9.50
C GLY A 106 14.21 -7.66 -8.91
N GLY A 107 15.47 -7.95 -8.58
CA GLY A 107 15.84 -9.10 -7.75
C GLY A 107 15.66 -8.76 -6.29
N PHE A 108 14.92 -9.59 -5.56
CA PHE A 108 14.93 -9.59 -4.10
C PHE A 108 16.31 -10.07 -3.64
N TYR A 109 17.06 -9.25 -2.91
CA TYR A 109 18.23 -9.71 -2.18
C TYR A 109 17.75 -10.42 -0.92
N GLN A 110 17.88 -11.75 -0.90
CA GLN A 110 17.71 -12.55 0.31
C GLN A 110 19.07 -12.55 1.02
N GLU A 111 19.23 -11.76 2.08
CA GLU A 111 20.38 -11.92 2.97
C GLU A 111 20.28 -13.31 3.63
N HIS A 112 21.17 -14.21 3.23
CA HIS A 112 21.48 -15.39 4.03
C HIS A 112 22.31 -14.90 5.22
N LEU A 113 21.74 -15.00 6.41
CA LEU A 113 22.50 -14.89 7.65
C LEU A 113 23.15 -16.25 7.89
N GLU A 114 24.48 -16.27 7.92
CA GLU A 114 25.28 -17.37 8.49
C GLU A 114 25.11 -17.45 10.00
#